data_AF-A0A956EDD4-F1
#
_entry.id   AF-A0A956EDD4-F1
#
_cell.length_a   1.000
_cell.length_b   1.000
_cell.length_c   1.000
_cell.angle_alpha   90.00
_cell.angle_beta   90.00
_cell.angle_gamma   90.00
#
_symmetry.space_group_name_H-M   'P 1'
#
loop_
_entity.id
_entity.type
_entity.pdbx_description
1 polymer ?
#
loop_
_entity_poly.entity_id
_entity_poly.type
_entity_poly.pdbx_seq_one_letter_code
_entity_poly.pdbx_strand_id
1 'polypeptide(L)'
;MHIKKIEIAGFKSFVDRTVIHFDHDVIGIVGPNGCGKSNIVDSIRWCMGEQSAKHLRGRAMEDVIFNGSESRGPHGFAEVTITFDNTASEYAATLPEEVRDFPEIAITRRLFRDGTSEYLINKTQVRLRDVTDLFLGTGVGTKAYSIIEQGRVGQIVSARPVDRRLFLEEAAGITKYKQRRKQAERKMDLTRQNLLRITDIVNEIDRTRASLRRQAAKAERFVRYREELDELMLHDASHRLLEMIVMERVERTGLETSKEQVTYTRGALEEEDQALATARAEAQQIEQRADQASRAAFETDNEVTTLQGEIQRSMDRLGHLAEREKSAAAELLDVDDRILRAQSEGADVWAKLEELETAQRSREADTEAEDTALADLHAGQSEAEAKLAGFRQELAEARTGAATATTRLEAIARRVSDARVRLDKLSVERETLDEEHNDLLTREAALAKSVAELAEGRRISQEERAELEAEAPGLKQRVQESEKQVEGVKNE
;
A
#
# COMPACT_ATOMS: atom_id res chain seq x y z
N MET A 1 -38.70 -39.77 109.78
CA MET A 1 -37.26 -39.56 109.54
C MET A 1 -36.65 -39.06 110.85
N HIS A 2 -35.81 -39.86 111.50
CA HIS A 2 -35.16 -39.51 112.77
C HIS A 2 -33.66 -39.39 112.57
N ILE A 3 -33.00 -38.45 113.25
CA ILE A 3 -31.53 -38.38 113.19
C ILE A 3 -30.99 -39.56 113.99
N LYS A 4 -30.18 -40.43 113.37
CA LYS A 4 -29.53 -41.57 114.01
C LYS A 4 -28.17 -41.19 114.58
N LYS A 5 -27.39 -40.44 113.79
CA LYS A 5 -26.08 -39.92 114.19
C LYS A 5 -25.70 -38.69 113.39
N ILE A 6 -24.82 -37.89 113.98
CA ILE A 6 -24.09 -36.83 113.28
C ILE A 6 -22.59 -37.09 113.41
N GLU A 7 -21.88 -36.92 112.32
CA GLU A 7 -20.43 -37.00 112.24
C GLU A 7 -19.89 -35.63 111.85
N ILE A 8 -18.98 -35.08 112.65
CA ILE A 8 -18.48 -33.72 112.51
C ILE A 8 -16.96 -33.77 112.46
N ALA A 9 -16.35 -33.19 111.44
CA ALA A 9 -14.89 -33.10 111.30
C ALA A 9 -14.47 -31.73 110.76
N GLY A 10 -13.44 -31.12 111.35
CA GLY A 10 -12.94 -29.80 110.95
C GLY A 10 -13.95 -28.65 111.04
N PHE A 11 -15.09 -28.83 111.73
CA PHE A 11 -16.17 -27.84 111.81
C PHE A 11 -16.10 -27.07 113.12
N LYS A 12 -15.79 -25.77 113.05
CA LYS A 12 -15.65 -24.86 114.20
C LYS A 12 -14.81 -25.50 115.31
N SER A 13 -15.38 -25.72 116.49
CA SER A 13 -14.69 -26.30 117.65
C SER A 13 -14.36 -27.80 117.51
N PHE A 14 -14.89 -28.50 116.50
CA PHE A 14 -14.69 -29.92 116.28
C PHE A 14 -13.57 -30.17 115.27
N VAL A 15 -12.33 -30.27 115.78
CA VAL A 15 -11.15 -30.53 114.95
C VAL A 15 -11.11 -31.99 114.50
N ASP A 16 -11.11 -32.91 115.48
CA ASP A 16 -11.13 -34.35 115.23
C ASP A 16 -12.53 -34.82 114.87
N ARG A 17 -12.59 -35.90 114.08
CA ARG A 17 -13.86 -36.54 113.75
C ARG A 17 -14.58 -36.96 115.03
N THR A 18 -15.71 -36.32 115.28
CA THR A 18 -16.57 -36.56 116.43
C THR A 18 -17.88 -37.14 115.95
N VAL A 19 -18.27 -38.30 116.50
CA VAL A 19 -19.54 -38.95 116.18
C VAL A 19 -20.45 -38.83 117.39
N ILE A 20 -21.64 -38.25 117.19
CA ILE A 20 -22.68 -38.13 118.22
C ILE A 20 -23.86 -38.98 117.78
N HIS A 21 -24.22 -39.95 118.63
CA HIS A 21 -25.37 -40.84 118.43
C HIS A 21 -26.62 -40.25 119.08
N PHE A 22 -27.76 -40.37 118.39
CA PHE A 22 -29.05 -39.89 118.86
C PHE A 22 -29.97 -41.08 119.14
N ASP A 23 -29.65 -41.84 120.20
CA ASP A 23 -30.33 -43.10 120.49
C ASP A 23 -31.62 -42.95 121.33
N HIS A 24 -31.98 -41.73 121.72
CA HIS A 24 -33.12 -41.43 122.59
C HIS A 24 -33.93 -40.24 122.05
N ASP A 25 -35.24 -40.22 122.34
CA ASP A 25 -36.15 -39.15 121.90
C ASP A 25 -35.82 -37.78 122.50
N VAL A 26 -35.23 -37.78 123.71
CA VAL A 26 -34.82 -36.56 124.42
C VAL A 26 -33.35 -36.68 124.81
N ILE A 27 -32.53 -35.78 124.28
CA ILE A 27 -31.08 -35.76 124.51
C ILE A 27 -30.67 -34.38 125.06
N GLY A 28 -29.99 -34.38 126.20
CA GLY A 28 -29.45 -33.18 126.82
C GLY A 28 -27.98 -32.97 126.43
N ILE A 29 -27.68 -31.91 125.69
CA ILE A 29 -26.30 -31.50 125.40
C ILE A 29 -25.87 -30.48 126.46
N VAL A 30 -25.02 -30.90 127.40
CA VAL A 30 -24.54 -30.09 128.53
C VAL A 30 -23.04 -29.86 128.47
N GLY A 31 -22.57 -28.82 129.16
CA GLY A 31 -21.15 -28.45 129.21
C GLY A 31 -20.96 -26.97 129.55
N PRO A 32 -19.73 -26.53 129.89
CA PRO A 32 -19.43 -25.14 130.25
C PRO A 32 -19.57 -24.18 129.06
N ASN A 33 -19.65 -22.88 129.34
CA ASN A 33 -19.70 -21.87 128.28
C ASN A 33 -18.44 -21.92 127.41
N GLY A 34 -18.60 -21.79 126.09
CA GLY A 34 -17.49 -21.87 125.13
C GLY A 34 -17.10 -23.28 124.69
N CYS A 35 -17.64 -24.37 125.27
CA CYS A 35 -17.28 -25.74 124.88
C CYS A 35 -17.88 -26.25 123.56
N GLY A 36 -18.44 -25.36 122.73
CA GLY A 36 -18.94 -25.72 121.40
C GLY A 36 -20.35 -26.34 121.32
N LYS A 37 -21.13 -26.37 122.42
CA LYS A 37 -22.50 -26.97 122.44
C LYS A 37 -23.39 -26.50 121.29
N SER A 38 -23.48 -25.18 121.10
CA SER A 38 -24.31 -24.59 120.05
C SER A 38 -23.76 -24.86 118.65
N ASN A 39 -22.47 -25.22 118.49
CA ASN A 39 -21.90 -25.56 117.19
C ASN A 39 -22.45 -26.89 116.66
N ILE A 40 -22.99 -27.75 117.54
CA ILE A 40 -23.70 -28.97 117.12
C ILE A 40 -24.97 -28.58 116.35
N VAL A 41 -25.77 -27.64 116.87
CA VAL A 41 -26.96 -27.14 116.16
C VAL A 41 -26.59 -26.46 114.84
N ASP A 42 -25.50 -25.68 114.82
CA ASP A 42 -25.01 -25.05 113.58
C ASP A 42 -24.56 -26.09 112.55
N SER A 43 -23.91 -27.16 112.97
CA SER A 43 -23.49 -28.25 112.08
C SER A 43 -24.69 -28.93 111.41
N ILE A 44 -25.78 -29.13 112.17
CA ILE A 44 -27.04 -29.67 111.66
C ILE A 44 -27.62 -28.74 110.57
N ARG A 45 -27.79 -27.46 110.89
CA ARG A 45 -28.33 -26.45 109.95
C ARG A 45 -27.48 -26.33 108.69
N TRP A 46 -26.17 -26.30 108.87
CA TRP A 46 -25.22 -26.16 107.77
C TRP A 46 -25.29 -27.37 106.83
N CYS A 47 -25.29 -28.59 107.38
CA CYS A 47 -25.43 -29.82 106.58
C CYS A 47 -26.78 -29.90 105.86
N MET A 48 -27.85 -29.38 106.46
CA MET A 48 -29.18 -29.31 105.82
C MET A 48 -29.29 -28.23 104.72
N GLY A 49 -28.24 -27.44 104.48
CA GLY A 49 -28.17 -26.50 103.36
C GLY A 49 -28.27 -25.02 103.71
N GLU A 50 -28.05 -24.60 104.97
CA GLU A 50 -28.03 -23.18 105.34
C GLU A 50 -26.87 -22.46 104.62
N GLN A 51 -27.18 -21.40 103.89
CA GLN A 51 -26.22 -20.63 103.09
C GLN A 51 -25.80 -19.31 103.76
N SER A 52 -26.49 -18.88 104.81
CA SER A 52 -26.19 -17.67 105.54
C SER A 52 -25.16 -17.92 106.64
N ALA A 53 -23.94 -17.42 106.45
CA ALA A 53 -22.90 -17.45 107.48
C ALA A 53 -23.36 -16.79 108.79
N LYS A 54 -24.18 -15.73 108.70
CA LYS A 54 -24.75 -15.02 109.85
C LYS A 54 -25.62 -15.91 110.72
N HIS A 55 -26.43 -16.79 110.13
CA HIS A 55 -27.26 -17.74 110.89
C HIS A 55 -26.39 -18.82 111.55
N LEU A 56 -25.22 -19.10 110.99
CA LEU A 56 -24.23 -20.00 111.59
C LEU A 56 -23.28 -19.23 112.52
N ARG A 57 -23.62 -18.02 112.99
CA ARG A 57 -22.78 -17.24 113.92
C ARG A 57 -21.35 -17.01 113.41
N GLY A 58 -21.18 -16.94 112.10
CA GLY A 58 -19.94 -16.56 111.40
C GLY A 58 -20.12 -15.26 110.59
N ARG A 59 -19.01 -14.71 110.12
CA ARG A 59 -19.00 -13.54 109.21
C ARG A 59 -18.94 -13.98 107.75
N ALA A 60 -18.16 -15.02 107.47
CA ALA A 60 -18.03 -15.65 106.15
C ALA A 60 -18.36 -17.15 106.24
N MET A 61 -18.62 -17.81 105.10
CA MET A 61 -18.99 -19.22 105.12
C MET A 61 -17.78 -20.09 105.49
N GLU A 62 -16.57 -19.63 105.18
CA GLU A 62 -15.28 -20.24 105.52
C GLU A 62 -15.04 -20.29 107.04
N ASP A 63 -15.71 -19.44 107.83
CA ASP A 63 -15.62 -19.43 109.31
C ASP A 63 -16.19 -20.71 109.95
N VAL A 64 -16.88 -21.55 109.18
CA VAL A 64 -17.28 -22.88 109.64
C VAL A 64 -16.11 -23.86 109.71
N ILE A 65 -15.01 -23.59 109.00
CA ILE A 65 -13.79 -24.40 109.02
C ILE A 65 -12.97 -24.06 110.26
N PHE A 66 -12.50 -25.07 110.98
CA PHE A 66 -11.63 -24.87 112.14
C PHE A 66 -10.40 -24.05 111.74
N ASN A 67 -10.24 -22.88 112.38
CA ASN A 67 -9.20 -21.93 112.03
C ASN A 67 -7.91 -22.04 112.87
N GLY A 68 -7.79 -23.09 113.68
CA GLY A 68 -6.63 -23.32 114.55
C GLY A 68 -6.88 -22.95 116.01
N SER A 69 -6.03 -23.47 116.89
CA SER A 69 -5.91 -23.14 118.31
C SER A 69 -4.43 -23.02 118.68
N GLU A 70 -4.11 -22.63 119.92
CA GLU A 70 -2.72 -22.58 120.40
C GLU A 70 -1.97 -23.91 120.26
N SER A 71 -2.69 -25.04 120.32
CA SER A 71 -2.13 -26.39 120.25
C SER A 71 -2.28 -27.09 118.89
N ARG A 72 -3.08 -26.55 117.96
CA ARG A 72 -3.39 -27.22 116.69
C ARG A 72 -3.52 -26.24 115.53
N GLY A 73 -2.95 -26.60 114.38
CA GLY A 73 -3.06 -25.81 113.15
C GLY A 73 -4.48 -25.81 112.54
N PRO A 74 -4.74 -24.88 111.59
CA PRO A 74 -6.01 -24.81 110.88
C PRO A 74 -6.32 -26.08 110.08
N HIS A 75 -7.58 -26.47 110.01
CA HIS A 75 -8.03 -27.60 109.18
C HIS A 75 -8.27 -27.16 107.73
N GLY A 76 -8.07 -28.06 106.75
CA GLY A 76 -8.21 -27.75 105.32
C GLY A 76 -9.66 -27.71 104.80
N PHE A 77 -10.58 -28.35 105.53
CA PHE A 77 -12.00 -28.41 105.19
C PHE A 77 -12.87 -28.55 106.45
N ALA A 78 -14.15 -28.28 106.34
CA ALA A 78 -15.16 -28.73 107.29
C ALA A 78 -16.04 -29.78 106.62
N GLU A 79 -16.40 -30.84 107.35
CA GLU A 79 -17.31 -31.87 106.90
C GLU A 79 -18.30 -32.20 108.01
N VAL A 80 -19.58 -32.27 107.64
CA VAL A 80 -20.64 -32.73 108.53
C VAL A 80 -21.48 -33.74 107.76
N THR A 81 -21.69 -34.90 108.37
CA THR A 81 -22.60 -35.93 107.86
C THR A 81 -23.71 -36.17 108.87
N ILE A 82 -24.97 -35.98 108.46
CA ILE A 82 -26.13 -36.39 109.25
C ILE A 82 -26.70 -37.66 108.64
N THR A 83 -26.82 -38.71 109.44
CA THR A 83 -27.48 -39.94 109.04
C THR A 83 -28.87 -39.99 109.65
N PHE A 84 -29.87 -40.18 108.80
CA PHE A 84 -31.26 -40.32 109.20
C PHE A 84 -31.74 -41.76 109.04
N ASP A 85 -32.52 -42.22 110.00
CA ASP A 85 -33.29 -43.45 109.90
C ASP A 85 -34.57 -43.18 109.08
N ASN A 86 -34.77 -44.01 108.04
CA ASN A 86 -35.87 -43.95 107.08
C ASN A 86 -36.78 -45.20 107.13
N THR A 87 -36.74 -45.99 108.21
CA THR A 87 -37.56 -47.21 108.37
C THR A 87 -39.07 -46.95 108.54
N ALA A 88 -39.47 -45.73 108.90
CA ALA A 88 -40.88 -45.36 109.06
C ALA A 88 -41.57 -45.08 107.71
N SER A 89 -42.48 -45.97 107.31
CA SER A 89 -43.17 -45.99 106.00
C SER A 89 -43.89 -44.68 105.62
N GLU A 90 -44.51 -43.99 106.59
CA GLU A 90 -45.27 -42.75 106.35
C GLU A 90 -44.39 -41.60 105.83
N TYR A 91 -43.14 -41.52 106.29
CA TYR A 91 -42.19 -40.48 105.87
C TYR A 91 -41.47 -40.85 104.57
N ALA A 92 -41.12 -42.13 104.40
CA ALA A 92 -40.45 -42.63 103.19
C ALA A 92 -41.27 -42.32 101.92
N ALA A 93 -42.60 -42.41 102.00
CA ALA A 93 -43.52 -42.09 100.90
C ALA A 93 -43.42 -40.63 100.40
N THR A 94 -42.96 -39.69 101.24
CA THR A 94 -42.86 -38.27 100.89
C THR A 94 -41.52 -37.88 100.24
N LEU A 95 -40.51 -38.75 100.35
CA LEU A 95 -39.17 -38.57 99.82
C LEU A 95 -39.11 -38.82 98.30
N PRO A 96 -38.10 -38.25 97.60
CA PRO A 96 -37.81 -38.58 96.20
C PRO A 96 -37.63 -40.09 96.00
N GLU A 97 -38.01 -40.59 94.82
CA GLU A 97 -37.97 -42.03 94.51
C GLU A 97 -36.56 -42.60 94.63
N GLU A 98 -35.55 -41.79 94.28
CA GLU A 98 -34.14 -42.19 94.23
C GLU A 98 -33.55 -42.50 95.61
N VAL A 99 -34.18 -42.04 96.69
CA VAL A 99 -33.69 -42.19 98.07
C VAL A 99 -34.69 -42.87 99.00
N ARG A 100 -35.93 -43.10 98.54
CA ARG A 100 -37.03 -43.68 99.31
C ARG A 100 -36.72 -45.07 99.85
N ASP A 101 -36.07 -45.89 99.04
CA ASP A 101 -35.88 -47.32 99.33
C ASP A 101 -34.68 -47.59 100.26
N PHE A 102 -33.91 -46.56 100.62
CA PHE A 102 -32.79 -46.71 101.53
C PHE A 102 -33.27 -46.72 102.99
N PRO A 103 -32.83 -47.68 103.82
CA PRO A 103 -33.17 -47.71 105.24
C PRO A 103 -32.51 -46.57 106.03
N GLU A 104 -31.37 -46.08 105.54
CA GLU A 104 -30.65 -44.93 106.08
C GLU A 104 -30.30 -43.94 104.98
N ILE A 105 -30.44 -42.64 105.29
CA ILE A 105 -30.09 -41.55 104.38
C ILE A 105 -29.02 -40.70 105.05
N ALA A 106 -27.80 -40.75 104.52
CA ALA A 106 -26.67 -39.96 104.97
C ALA A 106 -26.49 -38.72 104.08
N ILE A 107 -26.74 -37.55 104.64
CA ILE A 107 -26.50 -36.26 103.97
C ILE A 107 -25.17 -35.74 104.46
N THR A 108 -24.27 -35.40 103.54
CA THR A 108 -22.96 -34.83 103.86
C THR A 108 -22.80 -33.48 103.18
N ARG A 109 -22.31 -32.50 103.93
CA ARG A 109 -21.81 -31.25 103.35
C ARG A 109 -20.34 -31.10 103.70
N ARG A 110 -19.53 -30.78 102.69
CA ARG A 110 -18.11 -30.48 102.84
C ARG A 110 -17.81 -29.11 102.25
N LEU A 111 -17.00 -28.31 102.94
CA LEU A 111 -16.51 -27.02 102.45
C LEU A 111 -15.00 -26.97 102.59
N PHE A 112 -14.34 -26.62 101.50
CA PHE A 112 -12.90 -26.43 101.44
C PHE A 112 -12.54 -24.94 101.59
N ARG A 113 -11.29 -24.65 101.95
CA ARG A 113 -10.79 -23.27 102.11
C ARG A 113 -10.77 -22.44 100.83
N ASP A 114 -10.86 -23.07 99.67
CA ASP A 114 -11.00 -22.40 98.36
C ASP A 114 -12.43 -21.90 98.09
N GLY A 115 -13.37 -22.17 99.00
CA GLY A 115 -14.79 -21.81 98.88
C GLY A 115 -15.65 -22.89 98.22
N THR A 116 -15.06 -23.98 97.73
CA THR A 116 -15.78 -25.07 97.08
C THR A 116 -16.62 -25.83 98.10
N SER A 117 -17.94 -25.90 97.86
CA SER A 117 -18.89 -26.68 98.66
C SER A 117 -19.32 -27.95 97.92
N GLU A 118 -19.13 -29.10 98.54
CA GLU A 118 -19.65 -30.39 98.08
C GLU A 118 -20.87 -30.80 98.90
N TYR A 119 -21.88 -31.33 98.22
CA TYR A 119 -23.07 -31.91 98.84
C TYR A 119 -23.19 -33.35 98.39
N LEU A 120 -23.40 -34.26 99.34
CA LEU A 120 -23.55 -35.68 99.06
C LEU A 120 -24.78 -36.24 99.74
N ILE A 121 -25.49 -37.13 99.07
CA ILE A 121 -26.52 -37.99 99.65
C ILE A 121 -26.08 -39.43 99.42
N ASN A 122 -25.93 -40.20 100.50
CA ASN A 122 -25.41 -41.58 100.47
C ASN A 122 -24.09 -41.70 99.69
N LYS A 123 -23.18 -40.73 99.88
CA LYS A 123 -21.88 -40.58 99.20
C LYS A 123 -21.94 -40.27 97.70
N THR A 124 -23.12 -40.09 97.12
CA THR A 124 -23.29 -39.61 95.75
C THR A 124 -23.32 -38.09 95.74
N GLN A 125 -22.51 -37.45 94.89
CA GLN A 125 -22.48 -36.00 94.77
C GLN A 125 -23.79 -35.49 94.15
N VAL A 126 -24.41 -34.50 94.81
CA VAL A 126 -25.67 -33.89 94.40
C VAL A 126 -25.57 -32.36 94.42
N ARG A 127 -26.58 -31.68 93.89
CA ARG A 127 -26.66 -30.22 93.98
C ARG A 127 -27.29 -29.84 95.31
N LEU A 128 -27.00 -28.62 95.79
CA LEU A 128 -27.69 -28.06 96.95
C LEU A 128 -29.21 -28.12 96.80
N ARG A 129 -29.71 -27.88 95.57
CA ARG A 129 -31.14 -27.97 95.27
C ARG A 129 -31.72 -29.34 95.65
N ASP A 130 -30.99 -30.43 95.38
CA ASP A 130 -31.45 -31.79 95.65
C ASP A 130 -31.51 -32.05 97.16
N VAL A 131 -30.53 -31.54 97.92
CA VAL A 131 -30.57 -31.55 99.39
C VAL A 131 -31.74 -30.72 99.94
N THR A 132 -32.02 -29.54 99.37
CA THR A 132 -33.18 -28.74 99.80
C THR A 132 -34.52 -29.36 99.41
N ASP A 133 -34.60 -30.01 98.25
CA ASP A 133 -35.80 -30.67 97.74
C ASP A 133 -36.12 -31.93 98.58
N LEU A 134 -35.10 -32.61 99.13
CA LEU A 134 -35.27 -33.72 100.08
C LEU A 134 -36.04 -33.30 101.35
N PHE A 135 -35.76 -32.12 101.84
CA PHE A 135 -36.37 -31.55 103.05
C PHE A 135 -37.69 -30.83 102.77
N LEU A 136 -38.00 -30.52 101.52
CA LEU A 136 -39.19 -29.76 101.12
C LEU A 136 -40.49 -30.56 101.35
N GLY A 137 -41.31 -30.09 102.30
CA GLY A 137 -42.59 -30.71 102.66
C GLY A 137 -42.51 -31.72 103.80
N THR A 138 -41.31 -31.97 104.36
CA THR A 138 -41.11 -32.83 105.55
C THR A 138 -41.29 -32.08 106.87
N GLY A 139 -41.41 -30.74 106.83
CA GLY A 139 -41.40 -29.87 108.02
C GLY A 139 -40.03 -29.75 108.70
N VAL A 140 -39.01 -30.41 108.16
CA VAL A 140 -37.62 -30.41 108.64
C VAL A 140 -36.77 -29.79 107.55
N GLY A 141 -36.23 -28.59 107.77
CA GLY A 141 -35.53 -27.80 106.76
C GLY A 141 -34.80 -26.62 107.39
N THR A 142 -33.88 -25.99 106.65
CA THR A 142 -33.02 -24.89 107.17
C THR A 142 -33.79 -23.65 107.61
N LYS A 143 -34.95 -23.43 106.99
CA LYS A 143 -35.90 -22.35 107.35
C LYS A 143 -37.08 -22.84 108.18
N ALA A 144 -37.17 -24.15 108.41
CA ALA A 144 -38.30 -24.77 109.06
C ALA A 144 -38.36 -24.40 110.55
N TYR A 145 -39.58 -24.48 111.10
CA TYR A 145 -39.87 -24.22 112.51
C TYR A 145 -39.20 -25.22 113.47
N SER A 146 -38.71 -26.35 112.95
CA SER A 146 -38.17 -27.48 113.72
C SER A 146 -36.84 -27.19 114.43
N ILE A 147 -36.11 -26.13 114.05
CA ILE A 147 -34.89 -25.72 114.75
C ILE A 147 -35.08 -24.31 115.34
N ILE A 148 -35.13 -24.23 116.66
CA ILE A 148 -35.33 -22.96 117.39
C ILE A 148 -33.99 -22.46 117.95
N GLU A 149 -33.52 -21.31 117.47
CA GLU A 149 -32.35 -20.63 118.04
C GLU A 149 -32.73 -19.72 119.20
N GLN A 150 -31.71 -19.32 119.95
CA GLN A 150 -31.83 -18.21 120.88
C GLN A 150 -32.38 -16.96 120.16
N GLY A 151 -33.48 -16.40 120.67
CA GLY A 151 -34.15 -15.23 120.10
C GLY A 151 -35.14 -15.51 118.94
N ARG A 152 -35.15 -16.73 118.37
CA ARG A 152 -36.05 -17.09 117.25
C ARG A 152 -37.52 -17.08 117.65
N VAL A 153 -37.84 -17.48 118.88
CA VAL A 153 -39.20 -17.44 119.43
C VAL A 153 -39.76 -16.01 119.40
N GLY A 154 -38.96 -15.03 119.84
CA GLY A 154 -39.35 -13.62 119.81
C GLY A 154 -39.59 -13.13 118.37
N GLN A 155 -38.73 -13.50 117.42
CA GLN A 155 -38.87 -13.15 116.01
C GLN A 155 -40.17 -13.67 115.38
N ILE A 156 -40.58 -14.91 115.70
CA ILE A 156 -41.82 -15.50 115.18
C ILE A 156 -43.04 -14.74 115.72
N VAL A 157 -43.02 -14.40 117.01
CA VAL A 157 -44.10 -13.65 117.67
C VAL A 157 -44.22 -12.23 117.09
N SER A 158 -43.09 -11.57 116.80
CA SER A 158 -43.05 -10.21 116.25
C SER A 158 -43.14 -10.15 114.71
N ALA A 159 -43.20 -11.27 114.00
CA ALA A 159 -43.21 -11.31 112.53
C ALA A 159 -44.49 -10.70 111.94
N ARG A 160 -44.36 -9.97 110.82
CA ARG A 160 -45.50 -9.44 110.05
C ARG A 160 -46.38 -10.58 109.52
N PRO A 161 -47.69 -10.35 109.29
CA PRO A 161 -48.59 -11.39 108.79
C PRO A 161 -48.12 -12.10 107.51
N VAL A 162 -47.52 -11.36 106.57
CA VAL A 162 -46.98 -11.93 105.31
C VAL A 162 -45.79 -12.86 105.57
N ASP A 163 -44.90 -12.48 106.48
CA ASP A 163 -43.74 -13.28 106.84
C ASP A 163 -44.17 -14.51 107.66
N ARG A 164 -45.20 -14.35 108.51
CA ARG A 164 -45.81 -15.43 109.29
C ARG A 164 -46.51 -16.47 108.42
N ARG A 165 -47.13 -16.03 107.32
CA ARG A 165 -47.80 -16.92 106.35
C ARG A 165 -46.84 -17.97 105.79
N LEU A 166 -45.57 -17.64 105.58
CA LEU A 166 -44.59 -18.61 105.09
C LEU A 166 -44.46 -19.81 106.05
N PHE A 167 -44.41 -19.56 107.36
CA PHE A 167 -44.34 -20.61 108.37
C PHE A 167 -45.61 -21.47 108.40
N LEU A 168 -46.79 -20.86 108.24
CA LEU A 168 -48.07 -21.58 108.17
C LEU A 168 -48.15 -22.46 106.91
N GLU A 169 -47.67 -21.96 105.77
CA GLU A 169 -47.68 -22.70 104.51
C GLU A 169 -46.67 -23.86 104.50
N GLU A 170 -45.53 -23.68 105.17
CA GLU A 170 -44.54 -24.72 105.40
C GLU A 170 -45.07 -25.79 106.37
N ALA A 171 -45.73 -25.38 107.46
CA ALA A 171 -46.38 -26.30 108.40
C ALA A 171 -47.53 -27.08 107.73
N ALA A 172 -48.27 -26.45 106.81
CA ALA A 172 -49.32 -27.10 106.03
C ALA A 172 -48.78 -27.97 104.88
N GLY A 173 -47.46 -27.99 104.62
CA GLY A 173 -46.85 -28.80 103.57
C GLY A 173 -47.15 -28.36 102.12
N ILE A 174 -47.82 -27.21 101.91
CA ILE A 174 -48.28 -26.79 100.58
C ILE A 174 -47.18 -26.11 99.73
N THR A 175 -46.04 -25.77 100.33
CA THR A 175 -44.94 -25.06 99.67
C THR A 175 -44.39 -25.82 98.46
N LYS A 176 -44.30 -27.15 98.52
CA LYS A 176 -43.87 -28.02 97.41
C LYS A 176 -44.75 -27.86 96.18
N TYR A 177 -46.07 -27.92 96.37
CA TYR A 177 -47.05 -27.79 95.28
C TYR A 177 -47.05 -26.40 94.67
N LYS A 178 -46.95 -25.35 95.50
CA LYS A 178 -46.86 -23.97 95.01
C LYS A 178 -45.60 -23.72 94.18
N GLN A 179 -44.45 -24.22 94.61
CA GLN A 179 -43.21 -24.10 93.85
C GLN A 179 -43.30 -24.85 92.51
N ARG A 180 -43.82 -26.08 92.50
CA ARG A 180 -44.05 -26.85 91.27
C ARG A 180 -45.01 -26.13 90.31
N ARG A 181 -46.11 -25.56 90.81
CA ARG A 181 -47.06 -24.78 89.99
C ARG A 181 -46.38 -23.59 89.33
N LYS A 182 -45.64 -22.79 90.10
CA LYS A 182 -44.92 -21.61 89.58
C LYS A 182 -43.87 -21.97 88.53
N GLN A 183 -43.18 -23.11 88.70
CA GLN A 183 -42.23 -23.61 87.70
C GLN A 183 -42.94 -24.05 86.42
N ALA A 184 -44.07 -24.76 86.54
CA ALA A 184 -44.87 -25.19 85.40
C ALA A 184 -45.43 -23.99 84.61
N GLU A 185 -46.00 -22.99 85.31
CA GLU A 185 -46.48 -21.74 84.71
C GLU A 185 -45.39 -21.06 83.88
N ARG A 186 -44.18 -20.89 84.46
CA ARG A 186 -43.03 -20.32 83.73
C ARG A 186 -42.64 -21.13 82.49
N LYS A 187 -42.66 -22.47 82.58
CA LYS A 187 -42.34 -23.35 81.45
C LYS A 187 -43.39 -23.24 80.33
N MET A 188 -44.68 -23.14 80.70
CA MET A 188 -45.77 -22.93 79.75
C MET A 188 -45.64 -21.59 79.02
N ASP A 189 -45.33 -20.51 79.74
CA ASP A 189 -45.16 -19.19 79.13
C ASP A 189 -44.00 -19.15 78.14
N LEU A 190 -42.85 -19.74 78.50
CA LEU A 190 -41.72 -19.89 77.58
C LEU A 190 -42.10 -20.71 76.33
N THR A 191 -42.93 -21.74 76.50
CA THR A 191 -43.36 -22.59 75.38
C THR A 191 -44.31 -21.83 74.45
N ARG A 192 -45.23 -21.01 75.00
CA ARG A 192 -46.08 -20.12 74.18
C ARG A 192 -45.27 -19.13 73.37
N GLN A 193 -44.24 -18.51 73.97
CA GLN A 193 -43.35 -17.60 73.26
C GLN A 193 -42.61 -18.30 72.11
N ASN A 194 -42.14 -19.53 72.33
CA ASN A 194 -41.52 -20.33 71.27
C ASN A 194 -42.49 -20.64 70.13
N LEU A 195 -43.75 -20.98 70.44
CA LEU A 195 -44.77 -21.23 69.41
C LEU A 195 -45.06 -19.99 68.56
N LEU A 196 -45.18 -18.81 69.18
CA LEU A 196 -45.36 -17.55 68.44
C LEU A 196 -44.22 -17.30 67.46
N ARG A 197 -42.98 -17.51 67.91
CA ARG A 197 -41.80 -17.36 67.04
C ARG A 197 -41.81 -18.35 65.87
N ILE A 198 -42.24 -19.60 66.09
CA ILE A 198 -42.36 -20.59 65.02
C ILE A 198 -43.42 -20.14 64.01
N THR A 199 -44.57 -19.64 64.47
CA THR A 199 -45.62 -19.11 63.59
C THR A 199 -45.11 -17.96 62.72
N ASP A 200 -44.32 -17.05 63.26
CA ASP A 200 -43.72 -15.96 62.49
C ASP A 200 -42.78 -16.47 61.39
N ILE A 201 -41.92 -17.44 61.73
CA ILE A 201 -41.00 -18.07 60.77
C ILE A 201 -41.77 -18.78 59.65
N VAL A 202 -42.83 -19.50 59.98
CA VAL A 202 -43.67 -20.18 58.97
C VAL A 202 -44.30 -19.16 58.01
N ASN A 203 -44.84 -18.06 58.54
CA ASN A 203 -45.41 -16.99 57.73
C ASN A 203 -44.37 -16.34 56.80
N GLU A 204 -43.14 -16.14 57.28
CA GLU A 204 -42.04 -15.61 56.47
C GLU A 204 -41.63 -16.59 55.35
N ILE A 205 -41.53 -17.88 55.66
CA ILE A 205 -41.22 -18.93 54.68
C ILE A 205 -42.31 -18.99 53.60
N ASP A 206 -43.59 -18.90 53.97
CA ASP A 206 -44.68 -18.93 53.00
C ASP A 206 -44.68 -17.72 52.06
N ARG A 207 -44.38 -16.52 52.58
CA ARG A 207 -44.19 -15.31 51.75
C ARG A 207 -43.03 -15.47 50.78
N THR A 208 -41.91 -15.99 51.27
CA THR A 208 -40.70 -16.24 50.47
C THR A 208 -40.99 -17.27 49.37
N ARG A 209 -41.65 -18.37 49.71
CA ARG A 209 -42.09 -19.41 48.78
C ARG A 209 -43.03 -18.89 47.70
N ALA A 210 -43.98 -18.02 48.05
CA ALA A 210 -44.88 -17.40 47.08
C ALA A 210 -44.11 -16.50 46.10
N SER A 211 -43.12 -15.75 46.58
CA SER A 211 -42.23 -14.94 45.72
C SER A 211 -41.39 -15.82 44.78
N LEU A 212 -40.74 -16.86 45.32
CA LEU A 212 -39.93 -17.80 44.55
C LEU A 212 -40.76 -18.52 43.46
N ARG A 213 -42.01 -18.89 43.75
CA ARG A 213 -42.92 -19.45 42.73
C ARG A 213 -43.17 -18.50 41.57
N ARG A 214 -43.39 -17.21 41.84
CA ARG A 214 -43.56 -16.21 40.77
C ARG A 214 -42.28 -16.04 39.96
N GLN A 215 -41.12 -16.07 40.60
CA GLN A 215 -39.83 -15.99 39.92
C GLN A 215 -39.57 -17.23 39.03
N ALA A 216 -39.84 -18.43 39.54
CA ALA A 216 -39.74 -19.67 38.77
C ALA A 216 -40.66 -19.64 37.54
N ALA A 217 -41.94 -19.29 37.71
CA ALA A 217 -42.88 -19.16 36.59
C ALA A 217 -42.43 -18.11 35.56
N LYS A 218 -41.80 -17.00 35.99
CA LYS A 218 -41.22 -16.00 35.07
C LYS A 218 -40.02 -16.57 34.31
N ALA A 219 -39.15 -17.32 34.97
CA ALA A 219 -38.00 -17.98 34.35
C ALA A 219 -38.43 -19.04 33.33
N GLU A 220 -39.42 -19.87 33.67
CA GLU A 220 -39.99 -20.85 32.74
C GLU A 220 -40.60 -20.19 31.49
N ARG A 221 -41.30 -19.06 31.65
CA ARG A 221 -41.78 -18.28 30.49
C ARG A 221 -40.63 -17.71 29.67
N PHE A 222 -39.58 -17.22 30.31
CA PHE A 222 -38.41 -16.69 29.61
C PHE A 222 -37.73 -17.78 28.76
N VAL A 223 -37.52 -18.98 29.31
CA VAL A 223 -36.94 -20.11 28.57
C VAL A 223 -37.79 -20.44 27.35
N ARG A 224 -39.10 -20.56 27.52
CA ARG A 224 -40.03 -20.83 26.41
C ARG A 224 -39.99 -19.76 25.32
N TYR A 225 -40.02 -18.47 25.70
CA TYR A 225 -39.92 -17.38 24.73
C TYR A 225 -38.55 -17.31 24.06
N ARG A 226 -37.50 -17.76 24.75
CA ARG A 226 -36.17 -17.83 24.16
C ARG A 226 -36.11 -18.92 23.09
N GLU A 227 -36.65 -20.10 23.38
CA GLU A 227 -36.77 -21.20 22.41
C GLU A 227 -37.59 -20.75 21.19
N GLU A 228 -38.75 -20.13 21.41
CA GLU A 228 -39.60 -19.60 20.33
C GLU A 228 -38.89 -18.51 19.50
N LEU A 229 -38.13 -17.62 20.15
CA LEU A 229 -37.32 -16.61 19.47
C LEU A 229 -36.22 -17.25 18.62
N ASP A 230 -35.51 -18.24 19.17
CA ASP A 230 -34.42 -18.91 18.46
C ASP A 230 -34.96 -19.67 17.23
N GLU A 231 -36.14 -20.30 17.33
CA GLU A 231 -36.85 -20.90 16.18
C GLU A 231 -37.25 -19.87 15.12
N LEU A 232 -37.84 -18.74 15.53
CA LEU A 232 -38.21 -17.66 14.61
C LEU A 232 -37.00 -17.03 13.93
N MET A 233 -35.89 -16.85 14.65
CA MET A 233 -34.63 -16.37 14.09
C MET A 233 -34.04 -17.35 13.08
N LEU A 234 -34.10 -18.66 13.37
CA LEU A 234 -33.67 -19.68 12.42
C LEU A 234 -34.54 -19.68 11.16
N HIS A 235 -35.85 -19.49 11.31
CA HIS A 235 -36.79 -19.37 10.20
C HIS A 235 -36.52 -18.14 9.33
N ASP A 236 -36.34 -16.95 9.93
CA ASP A 236 -35.97 -15.71 9.20
C ASP A 236 -34.63 -15.88 8.46
N ALA A 237 -33.61 -16.41 9.15
CA ALA A 237 -32.31 -16.66 8.55
C ALA A 237 -32.38 -17.64 7.36
N SER A 238 -33.19 -18.70 7.49
CA SER A 238 -33.42 -19.68 6.42
C SER A 238 -34.11 -19.03 5.21
N HIS A 239 -35.11 -18.18 5.43
CA HIS A 239 -35.77 -17.44 4.36
C HIS A 239 -34.82 -16.46 3.66
N ARG A 240 -34.01 -15.70 4.40
CA ARG A 240 -33.00 -14.82 3.81
C ARG A 240 -31.97 -15.58 2.99
N LEU A 241 -31.54 -16.74 3.47
CA LEU A 241 -30.62 -17.60 2.72
C LEU A 241 -31.25 -18.08 1.42
N LEU A 242 -32.52 -18.52 1.44
CA LEU A 242 -33.25 -18.91 0.23
C LEU A 242 -33.40 -17.74 -0.75
N GLU A 243 -33.72 -16.54 -0.26
CA GLU A 243 -33.80 -15.32 -1.07
C GLU A 243 -32.45 -15.01 -1.74
N MET A 244 -31.35 -15.09 -0.99
CA MET A 244 -30.00 -14.90 -1.53
C MET A 244 -29.65 -15.95 -2.60
N ILE A 245 -29.99 -17.22 -2.38
CA ILE A 245 -29.76 -18.28 -3.36
C ILE A 245 -30.55 -18.03 -4.66
N VAL A 246 -31.82 -17.62 -4.54
CA VAL A 246 -32.65 -17.30 -5.70
C VAL A 246 -32.09 -16.09 -6.44
N MET A 247 -31.73 -15.02 -5.72
CA MET A 247 -31.17 -13.81 -6.32
C MET A 247 -29.84 -14.10 -7.01
N GLU A 248 -28.97 -14.89 -6.37
CA GLU A 248 -27.69 -15.32 -6.94
C GLU A 248 -27.88 -16.12 -8.24
N ARG A 249 -28.91 -16.97 -8.29
CA ARG A 249 -29.27 -17.70 -9.51
C ARG A 249 -29.74 -16.77 -10.62
N VAL A 250 -30.60 -15.81 -10.31
CA VAL A 250 -31.11 -14.81 -11.27
C VAL A 250 -29.97 -13.97 -11.82
N GLU A 251 -29.12 -13.42 -10.96
CA GLU A 251 -27.95 -12.63 -11.35
C GLU A 251 -26.97 -13.45 -12.19
N ARG A 252 -26.71 -14.71 -11.83
CA ARG A 252 -25.85 -15.60 -12.60
C ARG A 252 -26.41 -15.85 -14.00
N THR A 253 -27.71 -16.06 -14.11
CA THR A 253 -28.40 -16.27 -15.39
C THR A 253 -28.36 -14.99 -16.23
N GLY A 254 -28.57 -13.83 -15.61
CA GLY A 254 -28.45 -12.51 -16.25
C GLY A 254 -27.03 -12.23 -16.75
N LEU A 255 -26.01 -12.64 -15.99
CA LEU A 255 -24.61 -12.52 -16.39
C LEU A 255 -24.28 -13.43 -17.59
N GLU A 256 -24.78 -14.67 -17.60
CA GLU A 256 -24.59 -15.58 -18.74
C GLU A 256 -25.23 -15.03 -20.02
N THR A 257 -26.49 -14.58 -19.94
CA THR A 257 -27.17 -13.94 -21.08
C THR A 257 -26.47 -12.67 -21.55
N SER A 258 -25.98 -11.83 -20.64
CA SER A 258 -25.21 -10.64 -20.99
C SER A 258 -23.88 -10.99 -21.67
N LYS A 259 -23.17 -12.03 -21.19
CA LYS A 259 -21.95 -12.54 -21.83
C LYS A 259 -22.23 -13.03 -23.24
N GLU A 260 -23.30 -13.80 -23.44
CA GLU A 260 -23.72 -14.27 -24.76
C GLU A 260 -24.01 -13.09 -25.71
N GLN A 261 -24.74 -12.07 -25.24
CA GLN A 261 -24.97 -10.84 -26.01
C GLN A 261 -23.68 -10.10 -26.36
N VAL A 262 -22.75 -9.97 -25.42
CA VAL A 262 -21.44 -9.35 -25.70
C VAL A 262 -20.69 -10.16 -26.76
N THR A 263 -20.65 -11.49 -26.65
CA THR A 263 -19.98 -12.32 -27.66
C THR A 263 -20.62 -12.21 -29.04
N TYR A 264 -21.96 -12.19 -29.11
CA TYR A 264 -22.69 -12.00 -30.35
C TYR A 264 -22.40 -10.62 -30.98
N THR A 265 -22.50 -9.55 -30.17
CA THR A 265 -22.29 -8.17 -30.64
C THR A 265 -20.84 -7.96 -31.09
N ARG A 266 -19.88 -8.60 -30.41
CA ARG A 266 -18.48 -8.57 -30.81
C ARG A 266 -18.25 -9.28 -32.13
N GLY A 267 -18.86 -10.45 -32.34
CA GLY A 267 -18.81 -11.15 -33.62
C GLY A 267 -19.40 -10.33 -34.76
N ALA A 268 -20.56 -9.69 -34.54
CA ALA A 268 -21.16 -8.79 -35.52
C ALA A 268 -20.29 -7.56 -35.83
N LEU A 269 -19.62 -6.99 -34.82
CA LEU A 269 -18.67 -5.89 -35.02
C LEU A 269 -17.45 -6.34 -35.83
N GLU A 270 -16.89 -7.51 -35.54
CA GLU A 270 -15.75 -8.07 -36.29
C GLU A 270 -16.14 -8.33 -37.76
N GLU A 271 -17.38 -8.76 -38.03
CA GLU A 271 -17.91 -8.91 -39.39
C GLU A 271 -18.03 -7.56 -40.12
N GLU A 272 -18.59 -6.54 -39.47
CA GLU A 272 -18.69 -5.18 -40.01
C GLU A 272 -17.32 -4.53 -40.23
N ASP A 273 -16.37 -4.71 -39.30
CA ASP A 273 -15.00 -4.21 -39.45
C ASP A 273 -14.29 -4.88 -40.63
N GLN A 274 -14.52 -6.19 -40.84
CA GLN A 274 -13.99 -6.90 -41.99
C GLN A 274 -14.62 -6.40 -43.30
N ALA A 275 -15.94 -6.20 -43.33
CA ALA A 275 -16.66 -5.63 -44.47
C ALA A 275 -16.15 -4.21 -44.80
N LEU A 276 -15.94 -3.38 -43.78
CA LEU A 276 -15.37 -2.05 -43.92
C LEU A 276 -13.93 -2.09 -44.44
N ALA A 277 -13.10 -3.02 -43.96
CA ALA A 277 -11.74 -3.21 -44.44
C ALA A 277 -11.72 -3.61 -45.92
N THR A 278 -12.60 -4.52 -46.35
CA THR A 278 -12.77 -4.86 -47.77
C THR A 278 -13.22 -3.66 -48.61
N ALA A 279 -14.23 -2.92 -48.16
CA ALA A 279 -14.72 -1.74 -48.88
C ALA A 279 -13.65 -0.64 -48.99
N ARG A 280 -12.82 -0.45 -47.96
CA ARG A 280 -11.67 0.47 -48.00
C ARG A 280 -10.60 0.04 -49.00
N ALA A 281 -10.28 -1.26 -49.04
CA ALA A 281 -9.34 -1.79 -50.01
C ALA A 281 -9.84 -1.63 -51.46
N GLU A 282 -11.13 -1.88 -51.69
CA GLU A 282 -11.77 -1.63 -52.99
C GLU A 282 -11.76 -0.15 -53.37
N ALA A 283 -12.11 0.74 -52.44
CA ALA A 283 -12.05 2.19 -52.65
C ALA A 283 -10.63 2.65 -53.02
N GLN A 284 -9.61 2.16 -52.31
CA GLN A 284 -8.21 2.49 -52.60
C GLN A 284 -7.77 1.97 -53.98
N GLN A 285 -8.22 0.78 -54.39
CA GLN A 285 -7.97 0.28 -55.75
C GLN A 285 -8.64 1.14 -56.82
N ILE A 286 -9.88 1.59 -56.58
CA ILE A 286 -10.59 2.48 -57.49
C ILE A 286 -9.87 3.84 -57.58
N GLU A 287 -9.42 4.39 -56.45
CA GLU A 287 -8.66 5.64 -56.40
C GLU A 287 -7.34 5.52 -57.17
N GLN A 288 -6.59 4.44 -56.99
CA GLN A 288 -5.37 4.18 -57.77
C GLN A 288 -5.64 4.06 -59.27
N ARG A 289 -6.74 3.39 -59.67
CA ARG A 289 -7.15 3.29 -61.08
C ARG A 289 -7.56 4.66 -61.64
N ALA A 290 -8.26 5.47 -60.85
CA ALA A 290 -8.65 6.82 -61.23
C ALA A 290 -7.42 7.73 -61.40
N ASP A 291 -6.45 7.66 -60.48
CA ASP A 291 -5.17 8.36 -60.57
C ASP A 291 -4.37 7.95 -61.82
N GLN A 292 -4.29 6.65 -62.10
CA GLN A 292 -3.65 6.14 -63.31
C GLN A 292 -4.36 6.63 -64.58
N ALA A 293 -5.68 6.56 -64.62
CA ALA A 293 -6.48 7.05 -65.74
C ALA A 293 -6.33 8.57 -65.92
N SER A 294 -6.28 9.34 -64.83
CA SER A 294 -6.07 10.80 -64.85
C SER A 294 -4.68 11.15 -65.35
N ARG A 295 -3.63 10.43 -64.94
CA ARG A 295 -2.27 10.60 -65.47
C ARG A 295 -2.21 10.27 -66.96
N ALA A 296 -2.77 9.14 -67.38
CA ALA A 296 -2.82 8.76 -68.79
C ALA A 296 -3.60 9.78 -69.63
N ALA A 297 -4.71 10.31 -69.10
CA ALA A 297 -5.46 11.37 -69.75
C ALA A 297 -4.64 12.67 -69.87
N PHE A 298 -3.92 13.07 -68.82
CA PHE A 298 -3.04 14.25 -68.83
C PHE A 298 -1.85 14.10 -69.79
N GLU A 299 -1.24 12.91 -69.86
CA GLU A 299 -0.20 12.59 -70.84
C GLU A 299 -0.75 12.68 -72.27
N THR A 300 -1.91 12.08 -72.53
CA THR A 300 -2.58 12.14 -73.83
C THR A 300 -2.99 13.57 -74.19
N ASP A 301 -3.47 14.37 -73.23
CA ASP A 301 -3.85 15.77 -73.44
C ASP A 301 -2.63 16.66 -73.76
N ASN A 302 -1.48 16.41 -73.12
CA ASN A 302 -0.21 17.03 -73.47
C ASN A 302 0.27 16.62 -74.87
N GLU A 303 0.14 15.35 -75.24
CA GLU A 303 0.43 14.86 -76.59
C GLU A 303 -0.48 15.53 -77.64
N VAL A 304 -1.77 15.65 -77.35
CA VAL A 304 -2.72 16.38 -78.21
C VAL A 304 -2.35 17.85 -78.32
N THR A 305 -2.00 18.51 -77.23
CA THR A 305 -1.60 19.94 -77.22
C THR A 305 -0.31 20.16 -78.01
N THR A 306 0.67 19.28 -77.87
CA THR A 306 1.92 19.34 -78.64
C THR A 306 1.69 19.10 -80.12
N LEU A 307 0.90 18.09 -80.48
CA LEU A 307 0.49 17.84 -81.87
C LEU A 307 -0.32 18.99 -82.46
N GLN A 308 -1.23 19.60 -81.70
CA GLN A 308 -1.96 20.80 -82.13
C GLN A 308 -1.01 21.98 -82.36
N GLY A 309 0.00 22.16 -81.51
CA GLY A 309 1.06 23.15 -81.72
C GLY A 309 1.94 22.87 -82.94
N GLU A 310 2.16 21.60 -83.29
CA GLU A 310 2.83 21.20 -84.54
C GLU A 310 1.96 21.44 -85.78
N ILE A 311 0.67 21.10 -85.71
CA ILE A 311 -0.31 21.35 -86.77
C ILE A 311 -0.43 22.84 -87.04
N GLN A 312 -0.55 23.69 -86.01
CA GLN A 312 -0.63 25.14 -86.17
C GLN A 312 0.64 25.69 -86.85
N ARG A 313 1.83 25.26 -86.40
CA ARG A 313 3.10 25.63 -87.06
C ARG A 313 3.15 25.18 -88.52
N SER A 314 2.59 24.02 -88.84
CA SER A 314 2.50 23.54 -90.22
C SER A 314 1.48 24.34 -91.06
N MET A 315 0.36 24.77 -90.48
CA MET A 315 -0.63 25.62 -91.14
C MET A 315 -0.07 27.02 -91.42
N ASP A 316 0.64 27.62 -90.46
CA ASP A 316 1.30 28.92 -90.65
C ASP A 316 2.35 28.84 -91.76
N ARG A 317 3.09 27.72 -91.83
CA ARG A 317 4.07 27.44 -92.89
C ARG A 317 3.42 27.26 -94.27
N LEU A 318 2.25 26.63 -94.34
CA LEU A 318 1.44 26.51 -95.55
C LEU A 318 0.90 27.88 -96.00
N GLY A 319 0.44 28.72 -95.06
CA GLY A 319 0.01 30.09 -95.35
C GLY A 319 1.13 30.95 -95.93
N HIS A 320 2.33 30.88 -95.34
CA HIS A 320 3.51 31.57 -95.88
C HIS A 320 3.94 31.07 -97.27
N LEU A 321 3.74 29.79 -97.59
CA LEU A 321 4.02 29.24 -98.91
C LEU A 321 2.99 29.68 -99.95
N ALA A 322 1.69 29.70 -99.60
CA ALA A 322 0.62 30.18 -100.48
C ALA A 322 0.78 31.67 -100.84
N GLU A 323 1.23 32.50 -99.88
CA GLU A 323 1.50 33.92 -100.15
C GLU A 323 2.71 34.13 -101.08
N ARG A 324 3.73 33.26 -100.98
CA ARG A 324 4.88 33.26 -101.92
C ARG A 324 4.48 32.81 -103.32
N GLU A 325 3.58 31.84 -103.44
CA GLU A 325 3.05 31.38 -104.73
C GLU A 325 2.26 32.49 -105.43
N LYS A 326 1.44 33.23 -104.67
CA LYS A 326 0.68 34.39 -105.18
C LYS A 326 1.59 35.55 -105.62
N SER A 327 2.69 35.78 -104.90
CA SER A 327 3.71 36.77 -105.29
C SER A 327 4.47 36.38 -106.56
N ALA A 328 4.79 35.09 -106.73
CA ALA A 328 5.47 34.59 -107.93
C ALA A 328 4.57 34.64 -109.18
N ALA A 329 3.25 34.42 -109.03
CA ALA A 329 2.29 34.58 -110.12
C ALA A 329 2.15 36.04 -110.60
N ALA A 330 2.34 37.02 -109.71
CA ALA A 330 2.34 38.44 -110.07
C ALA A 330 3.61 38.86 -110.83
N GLU A 331 4.77 38.31 -110.49
CA GLU A 331 6.03 38.54 -111.25
C GLU A 331 5.96 37.96 -112.67
N LEU A 332 5.26 36.84 -112.87
CA LEU A 332 5.09 36.21 -114.18
C LEU A 332 4.28 37.06 -115.16
N LEU A 333 3.30 37.82 -114.68
CA LEU A 333 2.48 38.75 -115.47
C LEU A 333 3.26 40.01 -115.91
N ASP A 334 4.21 40.50 -115.10
CA ASP A 334 5.06 41.65 -115.44
C ASP A 334 6.11 41.31 -116.52
N VAL A 335 6.59 40.06 -116.53
CA VAL A 335 7.54 39.58 -117.54
C VAL A 335 6.89 39.39 -118.91
N ASP A 336 5.63 38.95 -118.98
CA ASP A 336 4.90 38.77 -120.25
C ASP A 336 4.63 40.10 -120.98
N ASP A 337 4.32 41.18 -120.24
CA ASP A 337 4.11 42.52 -120.80
C ASP A 337 5.41 43.14 -121.38
N ARG A 338 6.57 42.76 -120.83
CA ARG A 338 7.89 43.20 -121.32
C ARG A 338 8.31 42.53 -122.63
N ILE A 339 7.88 41.29 -122.87
CA ILE A 339 8.20 40.53 -124.10
C ILE A 339 7.50 41.13 -125.33
N LEU A 340 6.25 41.58 -125.17
CA LEU A 340 5.46 42.19 -126.25
C LEU A 340 6.05 43.52 -126.77
N ARG A 341 6.68 44.32 -125.90
CA ARG A 341 7.32 45.59 -126.29
C ARG A 341 8.63 45.36 -127.06
N ALA A 342 9.41 44.34 -126.70
CA ALA A 342 10.67 44.01 -127.35
C ALA A 342 10.50 43.46 -128.78
N GLN A 343 9.36 42.85 -129.11
CA GLN A 343 9.07 42.36 -130.47
C GLN A 343 8.73 43.47 -131.47
N SER A 344 8.21 44.60 -130.97
CA SER A 344 7.89 45.78 -131.78
C SER A 344 9.15 46.56 -132.20
N GLU A 345 10.14 46.65 -131.33
CA GLU A 345 11.39 47.41 -131.59
C GLU A 345 12.36 46.67 -132.54
N GLY A 346 12.23 45.35 -132.67
CA GLY A 346 13.09 44.53 -133.54
C GLY A 346 12.82 44.68 -135.05
N ALA A 347 11.62 45.09 -135.45
CA ALA A 347 11.24 45.21 -136.86
C ALA A 347 11.85 46.46 -137.54
N ASP A 348 12.03 47.56 -136.80
CA ASP A 348 12.58 48.81 -137.34
C ASP A 348 14.12 48.77 -137.52
N VAL A 349 14.81 47.90 -136.78
CA VAL A 349 16.28 47.75 -136.83
C VAL A 349 16.73 46.94 -138.05
N TRP A 350 15.91 46.02 -138.55
CA TRP A 350 16.24 45.20 -139.73
C TRP A 350 16.26 46.00 -141.05
N ALA A 351 15.40 47.03 -141.17
CA ALA A 351 15.38 47.90 -142.35
C ALA A 351 16.61 48.83 -142.45
N LYS A 352 17.34 49.05 -141.35
CA LYS A 352 18.55 49.90 -141.30
C LYS A 352 19.84 49.13 -141.64
N LEU A 353 19.81 47.80 -141.60
CA LEU A 353 20.98 46.93 -141.79
C LEU A 353 21.31 46.71 -143.28
N GLU A 354 20.29 46.66 -144.14
CA GLU A 354 20.42 46.49 -145.60
C GLU A 354 21.08 47.72 -146.28
N GLU A 355 20.99 48.90 -145.65
CA GLU A 355 21.64 50.13 -146.11
C GLU A 355 23.18 50.09 -145.90
N LEU A 356 23.66 49.36 -144.89
CA LEU A 356 25.08 49.27 -144.49
C LEU A 356 25.88 48.22 -145.28
N GLU A 357 25.24 47.18 -145.82
CA GLU A 357 25.92 46.15 -146.62
C GLU A 357 26.42 46.67 -147.99
N THR A 358 25.82 47.75 -148.52
CA THR A 358 26.27 48.35 -149.79
C THR A 358 27.56 49.18 -149.65
N ALA A 359 27.89 49.65 -148.44
CA ALA A 359 29.13 50.37 -148.15
C ALA A 359 30.36 49.44 -148.05
N GLN A 360 30.17 48.14 -147.82
CA GLN A 360 31.27 47.17 -147.72
C GLN A 360 31.85 46.76 -149.10
N ARG A 361 31.14 47.05 -150.19
CA ARG A 361 31.67 46.94 -151.56
C ARG A 361 32.84 47.90 -151.87
N SER A 362 33.13 48.86 -150.99
CA SER A 362 34.14 49.91 -151.22
C SER A 362 35.54 49.60 -150.68
N ARG A 363 35.74 48.55 -149.86
CA ARG A 363 37.02 48.33 -149.13
C ARG A 363 37.80 47.08 -149.50
N GLU A 364 37.22 46.13 -150.23
CA GLU A 364 37.96 44.93 -150.68
C GLU A 364 38.65 45.13 -152.04
N ALA A 365 38.21 46.14 -152.82
CA ALA A 365 38.82 46.53 -154.09
C ALA A 365 40.23 47.16 -153.95
N ASP A 366 40.65 47.56 -152.76
CA ASP A 366 42.01 48.09 -152.50
C ASP A 366 43.01 46.97 -152.17
N THR A 367 42.54 45.80 -151.71
CA THR A 367 43.39 44.62 -151.48
C THR A 367 43.81 43.90 -152.77
N GLU A 368 43.09 44.12 -153.87
CA GLU A 368 43.43 43.63 -155.23
C GLU A 368 44.47 44.51 -155.95
N ALA A 369 44.88 45.66 -155.40
CA ALA A 369 45.95 46.49 -155.97
C ALA A 369 47.34 46.23 -155.34
N GLU A 370 47.42 45.67 -154.13
CA GLU A 370 48.68 45.12 -153.57
C GLU A 370 49.15 43.84 -154.26
N ASP A 371 48.32 43.32 -155.18
CA ASP A 371 48.61 42.27 -156.16
C ASP A 371 49.63 42.67 -157.25
N THR A 372 50.29 43.83 -157.15
CA THR A 372 51.30 44.26 -158.13
C THR A 372 52.70 44.53 -157.56
N ALA A 373 52.87 44.64 -156.23
CA ALA A 373 54.18 44.75 -155.59
C ALA A 373 54.70 43.41 -155.03
N LEU A 374 53.80 42.47 -154.72
CA LEU A 374 54.17 41.11 -154.29
C LEU A 374 54.70 40.24 -155.45
N ALA A 375 54.39 40.61 -156.70
CA ALA A 375 54.91 40.00 -157.92
C ALA A 375 56.44 40.20 -158.09
N ASP A 376 57.02 41.26 -157.52
CA ASP A 376 58.47 41.48 -157.53
C ASP A 376 59.18 40.70 -156.40
N LEU A 377 58.52 40.48 -155.26
CA LEU A 377 59.06 39.61 -154.20
C LEU A 377 59.05 38.12 -154.61
N HIS A 378 58.19 37.74 -155.56
CA HIS A 378 58.13 36.42 -156.18
C HIS A 378 59.23 36.16 -157.23
N ALA A 379 59.94 37.20 -157.72
CA ALA A 379 61.24 36.99 -158.39
C ALA A 379 62.37 36.69 -157.38
N GLY A 380 62.20 37.11 -156.10
CA GLY A 380 63.14 37.00 -154.98
C GLY A 380 63.09 35.69 -154.17
N GLN A 381 62.18 34.77 -154.51
CA GLN A 381 62.44 33.35 -154.28
C GLN A 381 63.72 32.90 -155.01
N SER A 382 64.02 33.40 -156.20
CA SER A 382 64.91 32.62 -157.08
C SER A 382 66.38 32.60 -156.63
N GLU A 383 66.74 33.26 -155.53
CA GLU A 383 67.94 32.89 -154.75
C GLU A 383 67.65 32.46 -153.29
N ALA A 384 66.65 33.03 -152.59
CA ALA A 384 66.49 32.79 -151.16
C ALA A 384 65.82 31.45 -150.80
N GLU A 385 65.08 30.82 -151.71
CA GLU A 385 64.67 29.42 -151.53
C GLU A 385 65.82 28.43 -151.80
N ALA A 386 67.02 28.88 -152.18
CA ALA A 386 68.25 28.07 -152.04
C ALA A 386 68.94 28.26 -150.67
N LYS A 387 68.96 29.48 -150.10
CA LYS A 387 69.72 29.81 -148.86
C LYS A 387 68.95 29.63 -147.55
N LEU A 388 67.63 29.75 -147.51
CA LEU A 388 66.86 29.48 -146.28
C LEU A 388 66.52 27.97 -146.11
N ALA A 389 66.76 27.17 -147.16
CA ALA A 389 67.07 25.74 -146.99
C ALA A 389 68.34 25.52 -146.13
N GLY A 390 69.20 26.53 -145.92
CA GLY A 390 70.32 26.54 -144.96
C GLY A 390 70.00 27.16 -143.59
N PHE A 391 69.19 28.21 -143.48
CA PHE A 391 68.84 28.78 -142.16
C PHE A 391 67.75 28.00 -141.39
N ARG A 392 66.98 27.14 -142.06
CA ARG A 392 66.24 26.06 -141.38
C ARG A 392 67.17 25.02 -140.73
N GLN A 393 68.51 25.12 -140.90
CA GLN A 393 69.53 24.29 -140.23
C GLN A 393 70.34 25.03 -139.14
N GLU A 394 70.71 26.33 -139.27
CA GLU A 394 71.46 27.05 -138.20
C GLU A 394 70.59 27.73 -137.11
N LEU A 395 69.35 28.17 -137.40
CA LEU A 395 68.49 28.81 -136.38
C LEU A 395 68.02 27.80 -135.29
N ALA A 396 68.04 26.50 -135.61
CA ALA A 396 67.87 25.42 -134.63
C ALA A 396 69.07 25.30 -133.65
N GLU A 397 70.24 25.87 -133.95
CA GLU A 397 71.42 25.93 -133.07
C GLU A 397 71.63 27.31 -132.39
N ALA A 398 71.17 28.43 -132.97
CA ALA A 398 71.44 29.78 -132.42
C ALA A 398 70.47 30.29 -131.33
N ARG A 399 69.21 29.82 -131.25
CA ARG A 399 68.24 30.39 -130.27
C ARG A 399 68.01 29.62 -128.97
N THR A 400 68.52 28.41 -128.87
CA THR A 400 69.04 27.88 -127.59
C THR A 400 70.10 28.80 -126.97
N GLY A 401 70.67 29.78 -127.71
CA GLY A 401 71.57 30.84 -127.23
C GLY A 401 70.98 32.24 -126.96
N ALA A 402 69.74 32.57 -127.36
CA ALA A 402 69.15 33.91 -127.09
C ALA A 402 68.18 33.94 -125.89
N ALA A 403 67.72 32.78 -125.41
CA ALA A 403 67.02 32.66 -124.14
C ALA A 403 67.88 33.04 -122.91
N THR A 404 69.19 33.32 -123.08
CA THR A 404 70.16 33.64 -122.03
C THR A 404 70.76 35.07 -122.04
N ALA A 405 70.41 35.98 -122.97
CA ALA A 405 71.04 37.31 -123.06
C ALA A 405 70.13 38.55 -122.83
N THR A 406 68.81 38.51 -123.10
CA THR A 406 67.93 39.73 -123.04
C THR A 406 66.93 39.76 -121.88
N THR A 407 66.86 38.71 -121.07
CA THR A 407 66.58 38.79 -119.62
C THR A 407 67.59 39.68 -118.86
N ARG A 408 68.31 40.61 -119.52
CA ARG A 408 69.51 41.26 -118.95
C ARG A 408 69.72 42.75 -119.21
N LEU A 409 68.96 43.47 -120.06
CA LEU A 409 69.24 44.91 -120.25
C LEU A 409 68.06 45.86 -119.99
N GLU A 410 66.88 45.73 -120.60
CA GLU A 410 65.87 46.81 -120.51
C GLU A 410 64.84 46.71 -119.37
N ALA A 411 65.10 45.75 -118.47
CA ALA A 411 64.93 45.92 -117.03
C ALA A 411 65.54 47.23 -116.46
N ILE A 412 66.30 48.03 -117.24
CA ILE A 412 66.94 49.28 -116.81
C ILE A 412 66.13 50.57 -117.08
N ALA A 413 65.23 50.69 -118.07
CA ALA A 413 64.76 52.03 -118.48
C ALA A 413 63.39 52.49 -117.93
N ARG A 414 62.26 51.81 -118.19
CA ARG A 414 60.93 52.36 -117.80
C ARG A 414 60.53 52.11 -116.34
N ARG A 415 61.21 51.19 -115.64
CA ARG A 415 61.22 51.20 -114.17
C ARG A 415 61.72 52.54 -113.62
N VAL A 416 62.45 53.38 -114.36
CA VAL A 416 62.93 54.69 -113.91
C VAL A 416 61.88 55.80 -114.00
N SER A 417 60.95 55.77 -114.96
CA SER A 417 59.98 56.88 -115.13
C SER A 417 58.86 56.83 -114.10
N ASP A 418 58.24 55.67 -113.91
CA ASP A 418 57.26 55.50 -112.83
C ASP A 418 57.93 55.50 -111.46
N ALA A 419 59.22 55.11 -111.37
CA ALA A 419 60.01 55.36 -110.17
C ALA A 419 60.20 56.84 -109.85
N ARG A 420 60.06 57.80 -110.78
CA ARG A 420 60.26 59.25 -110.49
C ARG A 420 59.08 59.92 -109.79
N VAL A 421 57.85 59.69 -110.23
CA VAL A 421 56.66 60.30 -109.59
C VAL A 421 56.31 59.61 -108.27
N ARG A 422 56.58 58.29 -108.17
CA ARG A 422 56.64 57.63 -106.85
C ARG A 422 57.84 58.08 -106.02
N LEU A 423 58.99 58.46 -106.62
CA LEU A 423 60.12 59.08 -105.89
C LEU A 423 59.68 60.36 -105.19
N ASP A 424 58.77 61.15 -105.77
CA ASP A 424 58.36 62.43 -105.19
C ASP A 424 57.41 62.27 -104.00
N LYS A 425 56.54 61.25 -104.04
CA LYS A 425 55.72 60.88 -102.87
C LYS A 425 56.55 60.17 -101.80
N LEU A 426 57.51 59.33 -102.20
CA LEU A 426 58.44 58.67 -101.30
C LEU A 426 59.59 59.60 -100.82
N SER A 427 59.89 60.72 -101.47
CA SER A 427 60.96 61.64 -101.03
C SER A 427 60.50 62.46 -99.84
N VAL A 428 59.24 62.92 -99.85
CA VAL A 428 58.63 63.62 -98.70
C VAL A 428 58.43 62.66 -97.52
N GLU A 429 58.03 61.41 -97.79
CA GLU A 429 57.88 60.37 -96.75
C GLU A 429 59.23 59.76 -96.28
N ARG A 430 60.28 59.79 -97.12
CA ARG A 430 61.63 59.37 -96.72
C ARG A 430 62.41 60.48 -96.05
N GLU A 431 62.23 61.76 -96.39
CA GLU A 431 62.79 62.85 -95.58
C GLU A 431 62.26 62.79 -94.15
N THR A 432 60.98 62.43 -93.94
CA THR A 432 60.44 62.12 -92.61
C THR A 432 61.04 60.85 -91.97
N LEU A 433 61.49 59.86 -92.75
CA LEU A 433 62.18 58.66 -92.23
C LEU A 433 63.71 58.81 -92.07
N ASP A 434 64.38 59.72 -92.80
CA ASP A 434 65.83 60.02 -92.67
C ASP A 434 66.09 60.94 -91.45
N GLU A 435 65.15 61.80 -91.08
CA GLU A 435 65.18 62.52 -89.79
C GLU A 435 64.96 61.56 -88.60
N GLU A 436 64.06 60.57 -88.72
CA GLU A 436 63.86 59.55 -87.67
C GLU A 436 65.00 58.50 -87.60
N HIS A 437 65.57 58.08 -88.73
CA HIS A 437 66.70 57.14 -88.76
C HIS A 437 68.00 57.75 -88.19
N ASN A 438 68.22 59.06 -88.38
CA ASN A 438 69.33 59.77 -87.74
C ASN A 438 69.17 59.89 -86.21
N ASP A 439 67.94 59.91 -85.69
CA ASP A 439 67.67 59.88 -84.24
C ASP A 439 67.87 58.46 -83.66
N LEU A 440 67.60 57.41 -84.44
CA LEU A 440 67.80 56.00 -84.04
C LEU A 440 69.27 55.53 -84.11
N LEU A 441 70.05 55.95 -85.12
CA LEU A 441 71.49 55.64 -85.19
C LEU A 441 72.32 56.33 -84.09
N THR A 442 71.83 57.44 -83.54
CA THR A 442 72.51 58.15 -82.45
C THR A 442 72.08 57.69 -81.05
N ARG A 443 70.88 57.11 -80.87
CA ARG A 443 70.41 56.64 -79.55
C ARG A 443 70.89 55.25 -79.11
N GLU A 444 71.00 54.24 -79.97
CA GLU A 444 71.34 52.88 -79.48
C GLU A 444 72.80 52.46 -79.70
N ALA A 445 73.57 53.26 -80.42
CA ALA A 445 75.00 53.39 -80.14
C ALA A 445 75.26 53.71 -78.64
N ALA A 446 74.27 54.18 -77.87
CA ALA A 446 74.37 54.34 -76.41
C ALA A 446 73.83 53.15 -75.57
N LEU A 447 73.17 52.12 -76.12
CA LEU A 447 72.61 50.97 -75.35
C LEU A 447 73.14 49.59 -75.77
N ALA A 448 73.91 49.53 -76.85
CA ALA A 448 75.08 48.63 -76.93
C ALA A 448 75.99 48.71 -75.68
N LYS A 449 75.79 49.71 -74.80
CA LYS A 449 76.36 49.86 -73.47
C LYS A 449 75.78 48.96 -72.35
N SER A 450 74.61 48.32 -72.47
CA SER A 450 74.03 47.49 -71.38
C SER A 450 74.15 45.97 -71.60
N VAL A 451 74.20 45.51 -72.85
CA VAL A 451 74.65 44.14 -73.17
C VAL A 451 76.07 43.88 -72.63
N ALA A 452 76.85 44.94 -72.48
CA ALA A 452 78.19 44.91 -71.92
C ALA A 452 78.24 44.59 -70.43
N GLU A 453 77.17 44.74 -69.67
CA GLU A 453 77.26 44.53 -68.23
C GLU A 453 76.23 43.50 -67.82
N LEU A 454 76.46 42.30 -68.35
CA LEU A 454 77.35 41.34 -67.69
C LEU A 454 76.59 40.65 -66.59
N ALA A 455 76.39 39.38 -66.90
CA ALA A 455 76.95 38.39 -66.01
C ALA A 455 76.25 38.20 -64.67
N GLU A 456 75.19 38.96 -64.36
CA GLU A 456 74.60 38.82 -63.04
C GLU A 456 73.54 37.70 -62.98
N GLY A 457 72.77 37.48 -64.06
CA GLY A 457 71.64 36.54 -63.98
C GLY A 457 71.98 35.06 -64.25
N ARG A 458 73.07 34.80 -64.96
CA ARG A 458 73.58 33.43 -65.22
C ARG A 458 73.83 32.63 -63.92
N ARG A 459 73.78 33.28 -62.75
CA ARG A 459 73.85 32.70 -61.41
C ARG A 459 72.67 31.80 -61.01
N ILE A 460 71.46 31.97 -61.53
CA ILE A 460 70.30 31.13 -61.08
C ILE A 460 70.12 29.87 -61.95
N SER A 461 70.86 29.75 -63.06
CA SER A 461 70.91 28.56 -63.89
C SER A 461 71.51 27.30 -63.22
N GLN A 462 71.63 27.22 -61.89
CA GLN A 462 72.29 26.07 -61.23
C GLN A 462 71.61 25.48 -60.00
N GLU A 463 70.61 26.11 -59.37
CA GLU A 463 70.15 25.59 -58.05
C GLU A 463 69.01 24.55 -58.11
N GLU A 464 67.88 24.73 -58.80
CA GLU A 464 66.76 23.77 -58.66
C GLU A 464 66.67 22.67 -59.73
N ARG A 465 67.64 22.61 -60.66
CA ARG A 465 67.82 21.47 -61.56
C ARG A 465 68.28 20.19 -60.83
N ALA A 466 68.55 20.23 -59.52
CA ALA A 466 69.06 19.08 -58.77
C ALA A 466 68.02 18.33 -57.89
N GLU A 467 66.91 18.95 -57.46
CA GLU A 467 66.07 18.33 -56.41
C GLU A 467 64.98 17.36 -56.92
N LEU A 468 64.26 17.64 -58.01
CA LEU A 468 63.15 16.76 -58.41
C LEU A 468 63.55 15.56 -59.31
N GLU A 469 64.82 15.49 -59.75
CA GLU A 469 65.38 14.24 -60.31
C GLU A 469 65.52 13.12 -59.25
N ALA A 470 65.31 13.41 -57.95
CA ALA A 470 65.41 12.45 -56.85
C ALA A 470 64.15 11.59 -56.60
N GLU A 471 62.95 11.97 -57.04
CA GLU A 471 61.71 11.21 -56.71
C GLU A 471 61.29 10.17 -57.78
N ALA A 472 61.99 10.12 -58.92
CA ALA A 472 61.61 9.31 -60.08
C ALA A 472 61.72 7.76 -59.97
N PRO A 473 62.56 7.12 -59.12
CA PRO A 473 62.65 5.65 -59.09
C PRO A 473 61.82 4.93 -58.00
N GLY A 474 61.45 5.61 -56.89
CA GLY A 474 60.79 4.95 -55.73
C GLY A 474 59.34 4.53 -55.97
N LEU A 475 58.62 5.24 -56.85
CA LEU A 475 57.22 4.97 -57.17
C LEU A 475 57.02 3.74 -58.09
N LYS A 476 58.08 3.26 -58.75
CA LYS A 476 58.02 2.04 -59.59
C LYS A 476 58.22 0.73 -58.82
N GLN A 477 58.83 0.75 -57.63
CA GLN A 477 59.09 -0.47 -56.85
C GLN A 477 57.90 -0.88 -55.96
N ARG A 478 57.08 0.08 -55.49
CA ARG A 478 55.83 -0.23 -54.76
C ARG A 478 54.77 -0.97 -55.59
N VAL A 479 54.92 -0.99 -56.91
CA VAL A 479 54.06 -1.73 -57.84
C VAL A 479 54.37 -3.24 -57.83
N GLN A 480 55.56 -3.69 -57.43
CA GLN A 480 55.89 -5.13 -57.44
C GLN A 480 55.68 -5.86 -56.11
N GLU A 481 55.47 -5.16 -54.99
CA GLU A 481 55.49 -5.79 -53.66
C GLU A 481 54.10 -6.08 -53.06
N SER A 482 53.01 -5.44 -53.54
CA SER A 482 51.64 -5.76 -53.11
C SER A 482 50.83 -6.59 -54.13
N GLU A 483 51.36 -6.81 -55.34
CA GLU A 483 50.92 -7.91 -56.21
C GLU A 483 51.09 -9.28 -55.53
N LYS A 484 51.88 -9.37 -54.44
CA LYS A 484 51.96 -10.53 -53.54
C LYS A 484 50.85 -10.64 -52.48
N GLN A 485 50.06 -9.60 -52.20
CA GLN A 485 48.91 -9.71 -51.27
C GLN A 485 47.63 -10.19 -51.97
N VAL A 486 47.64 -10.26 -53.31
CA VAL A 486 46.52 -10.78 -54.13
C VAL A 486 46.41 -12.32 -54.08
N GLU A 487 47.34 -13.02 -53.42
CA GLU A 487 47.36 -14.48 -53.32
C GLU A 487 46.78 -15.03 -51.99
N GLY A 488 46.33 -14.18 -51.07
CA GLY A 488 45.90 -14.59 -49.72
C GLY A 488 44.40 -14.51 -49.39
N VAL A 489 43.57 -13.82 -50.18
CA VAL A 489 42.15 -13.57 -49.85
C VAL A 489 41.16 -14.26 -50.80
N LYS A 490 41.67 -15.13 -51.70
CA LYS A 490 40.86 -16.13 -52.41
C LYS A 490 40.96 -17.46 -51.66
N ASN A 491 40.09 -17.65 -50.66
CA ASN A 491 39.58 -18.90 -50.09
C ASN A 491 39.33 -18.76 -48.58
N GLU A 492 38.26 -18.06 -48.23
CA GLU A 492 37.21 -18.57 -47.33
C GLU A 492 35.85 -18.17 -47.90
#